data_AF-A0A8X6G816-F1
#
_entry.id   AF-A0A8X6G816-F1
#
_cell.length_a   1.000
_cell.length_b   1.000
_cell.length_c   1.000
_cell.angle_alpha   90.00
_cell.angle_beta   90.00
_cell.angle_gamma   90.00
#
_symmetry.space_group_name_H-M   'P 1'
#
loop_
_entity.id
_entity.type
_entity.pdbx_description
1 polymer ?
#
loop_
_entity_poly.entity_id
_entity_poly.type
_entity_poly.pdbx_seq_one_letter_code
_entity_poly.pdbx_strand_id
1 'polypeptide(L)'
;MSNKTQKKDRNSEKKDQNSDVSSYEISDTSNNSFNNNVTKHKKIPPWASGIYLKKLLLKQYYESPDTDRIFGDYRNQKAIDLADIFTTDKSLYHKRTSSANWSSDESPK
;
A
#
# COMPACT_ATOMS: atom_id res chain seq x y z
N MET A 1 -22.50 38.52 -55.24
CA MET A 1 -23.12 37.19 -55.17
C MET A 1 -24.23 37.19 -54.15
N SER A 2 -25.26 36.42 -54.45
CA SER A 2 -26.59 36.26 -53.84
C SER A 2 -26.73 36.28 -52.32
N ASN A 3 -27.95 36.68 -51.94
CA ASN A 3 -28.58 36.73 -50.63
C ASN A 3 -28.95 35.35 -50.03
N LYS A 4 -29.34 35.44 -48.74
CA LYS A 4 -30.43 34.70 -48.05
C LYS A 4 -30.04 33.30 -47.52
N THR A 5 -30.34 32.92 -46.26
CA THR A 5 -31.73 32.75 -45.75
C THR A 5 -31.79 32.43 -44.23
N GLN A 6 -32.62 33.21 -43.50
CA GLN A 6 -33.54 32.93 -42.34
C GLN A 6 -32.99 32.34 -41.02
N LYS A 7 -33.06 33.05 -39.86
CA LYS A 7 -34.21 33.28 -38.93
C LYS A 7 -34.93 32.01 -38.45
N LYS A 8 -34.89 31.72 -37.13
CA LYS A 8 -36.11 31.59 -36.30
C LYS A 8 -35.83 31.42 -34.79
N ASP A 9 -36.73 32.04 -34.03
CA ASP A 9 -36.75 32.33 -32.60
C ASP A 9 -37.22 31.17 -31.70
N ARG A 10 -37.11 31.42 -30.37
CA ARG A 10 -37.87 30.91 -29.19
C ARG A 10 -36.96 30.19 -28.17
N ASN A 11 -37.08 30.31 -26.85
CA ASN A 11 -38.14 30.85 -25.99
C ASN A 11 -37.61 31.11 -24.56
N SER A 12 -38.37 31.94 -23.85
CA SER A 12 -38.28 32.42 -22.46
C SER A 12 -38.45 31.37 -21.35
N GLU A 13 -37.69 31.57 -20.25
CA GLU A 13 -38.09 31.65 -18.84
C GLU A 13 -39.05 30.59 -18.23
N LYS A 14 -38.60 29.91 -17.15
CA LYS A 14 -39.30 29.77 -15.86
C LYS A 14 -38.54 28.89 -14.85
N LYS A 15 -38.19 29.50 -13.71
CA LYS A 15 -38.03 28.82 -12.42
C LYS A 15 -39.42 28.42 -11.94
N ASP A 16 -39.60 27.16 -11.57
CA ASP A 16 -40.54 26.71 -10.54
C ASP A 16 -40.06 25.32 -10.10
N GLN A 17 -39.58 25.18 -8.86
CA GLN A 17 -39.46 23.88 -8.23
C GLN A 17 -40.29 23.91 -6.97
N ASN A 18 -41.44 23.24 -7.10
CA ASN A 18 -42.45 23.01 -6.09
C ASN A 18 -41.83 22.39 -4.84
N SER A 19 -42.32 22.87 -3.70
CA SER A 19 -42.27 22.20 -2.42
C SER A 19 -42.87 20.80 -2.53
N ASP A 20 -42.08 19.78 -2.26
CA ASP A 20 -42.62 18.56 -1.68
C ASP A 20 -41.85 18.24 -0.41
N VAL A 21 -42.57 18.45 0.70
CA VAL A 21 -42.11 18.18 2.05
C VAL A 21 -42.01 16.67 2.17
N SER A 22 -40.82 16.15 2.00
CA SER A 22 -40.46 14.88 2.59
C SER A 22 -38.99 14.85 2.94
N SER A 23 -38.63 15.69 3.91
CA SER A 23 -37.39 15.54 4.65
C SER A 23 -37.57 14.35 5.60
N TYR A 24 -37.61 13.13 5.03
CA TYR A 24 -37.40 11.93 5.80
C TYR A 24 -36.04 12.05 6.45
N GLU A 25 -36.09 12.04 7.77
CA GLU A 25 -35.01 12.10 8.73
C GLU A 25 -33.68 11.65 8.14
N ILE A 26 -32.73 12.59 8.18
CA ILE A 26 -31.33 12.43 7.83
C ILE A 26 -30.80 11.29 8.72
N SER A 27 -30.95 10.06 8.23
CA SER A 27 -30.16 8.96 8.76
C SER A 27 -28.72 9.33 8.42
N ASP A 28 -27.96 9.57 9.49
CA ASP A 28 -26.52 9.75 9.49
C ASP A 28 -25.87 8.53 8.83
N THR A 29 -25.91 8.49 7.50
CA THR A 29 -24.88 7.86 6.71
C THR A 29 -23.69 8.81 6.76
N SER A 30 -23.13 8.94 7.97
CA SER A 30 -21.74 9.32 8.13
C SER A 30 -21.00 8.33 7.26
N ASN A 31 -20.65 8.80 6.07
CA ASN A 31 -19.83 8.09 5.13
C ASN A 31 -18.42 8.07 5.72
N ASN A 32 -18.26 7.33 6.82
CA ASN A 32 -17.02 6.76 7.27
C ASN A 32 -16.70 5.60 6.33
N SER A 33 -16.73 5.88 5.02
CA SER A 33 -15.82 5.26 4.09
C SER A 33 -14.46 5.67 4.64
N PHE A 34 -13.92 4.82 5.51
CA PHE A 34 -12.52 4.48 5.44
C PHE A 34 -12.29 4.27 3.95
N ASN A 35 -11.84 5.34 3.31
CA ASN A 35 -11.24 5.27 2.01
C ASN A 35 -10.01 4.41 2.25
N ASN A 36 -10.23 3.09 2.18
CA ASN A 36 -9.24 2.09 1.95
C ASN A 36 -8.69 2.46 0.59
N ASN A 37 -7.85 3.50 0.58
CA ASN A 37 -6.96 3.84 -0.49
C ASN A 37 -6.09 2.59 -0.60
N VAL A 38 -6.54 1.65 -1.41
CA VAL A 38 -5.72 0.61 -1.99
C VAL A 38 -4.62 1.40 -2.67
N THR A 39 -3.51 1.58 -1.96
CA THR A 39 -2.37 2.37 -2.41
C THR A 39 -2.06 1.87 -3.81
N LYS A 40 -2.21 2.73 -4.83
CA LYS A 40 -1.90 2.37 -6.22
C LYS A 40 -0.54 1.67 -6.20
N HIS A 41 -0.51 0.38 -6.56
CA HIS A 41 0.71 -0.40 -6.57
C HIS A 41 1.81 0.40 -7.26
N LYS A 42 2.98 0.52 -6.62
CA LYS A 42 4.12 1.24 -7.20
C LYS A 42 4.38 0.64 -8.59
N LYS A 43 4.59 1.50 -9.59
CA LYS A 43 4.97 1.04 -10.93
C LYS A 43 6.29 0.26 -10.83
N ILE A 44 6.39 -0.85 -11.55
CA ILE A 44 7.59 -1.69 -11.54
C ILE A 44 8.74 -0.86 -12.13
N PRO A 45 9.83 -0.64 -11.38
CA PRO A 45 10.97 0.09 -11.90
C PRO A 45 11.72 -0.74 -12.96
N PRO A 46 12.47 -0.11 -13.88
CA PRO A 46 13.15 -0.82 -14.97
C PRO A 46 14.13 -1.91 -14.50
N TRP A 47 14.83 -1.69 -13.38
CA TRP A 47 15.78 -2.67 -12.83
C TRP A 47 15.10 -3.94 -12.31
N ALA A 48 13.81 -3.87 -11.96
CA ALA A 48 13.03 -4.99 -11.46
C ALA A 48 12.25 -5.72 -12.58
N SER A 49 12.53 -5.42 -13.86
CA SER A 49 11.79 -5.98 -14.99
C SER A 49 12.68 -6.52 -16.11
N GLY A 50 12.22 -7.62 -16.71
CA GLY A 50 12.73 -8.15 -17.98
C GLY A 50 14.22 -8.45 -18.00
N ILE A 51 14.92 -7.91 -19.01
CA ILE A 51 16.33 -8.19 -19.31
C ILE A 51 17.26 -7.57 -18.26
N TYR A 52 16.90 -6.42 -17.69
CA TYR A 52 17.73 -5.74 -16.70
C TYR A 52 17.86 -6.56 -15.42
N LEU A 53 16.75 -7.11 -14.92
CA LEU A 53 16.76 -7.98 -13.74
C LEU A 53 17.62 -9.24 -13.98
N LYS A 54 17.47 -9.90 -15.13
CA LYS A 54 18.25 -11.10 -15.47
C LYS A 54 19.75 -10.83 -15.50
N LYS A 55 20.17 -9.70 -16.08
CA LYS A 55 21.58 -9.29 -16.11
C LYS A 55 22.13 -9.03 -14.71
N LEU A 56 21.37 -8.34 -13.87
CA LEU A 56 21.77 -8.05 -12.49
C LEU A 56 21.88 -9.33 -11.64
N LEU A 57 20.94 -10.27 -11.80
CA LEU A 57 21.01 -11.56 -11.11
C LEU A 57 22.23 -12.37 -11.52
N LEU A 58 22.53 -12.43 -12.81
CA LEU A 58 23.71 -13.13 -13.31
C LEU A 58 24.99 -12.49 -12.78
N LYS A 59 25.04 -11.15 -12.75
CA LYS A 59 26.15 -10.40 -12.17
C LYS A 59 26.31 -10.71 -10.68
N GLN A 60 25.24 -10.65 -9.90
CA GLN A 60 25.28 -10.95 -8.46
C GLN A 60 25.73 -12.40 -8.20
N TYR A 61 25.33 -13.34 -9.06
CA TYR A 61 25.73 -14.73 -8.93
C TYR A 61 27.25 -14.93 -9.10
N TYR A 62 27.84 -14.34 -10.15
CA TYR A 62 29.28 -14.46 -10.41
C TYR A 62 30.15 -13.54 -9.55
N GLU A 63 29.66 -12.35 -9.24
CA GLU A 63 30.32 -11.35 -8.38
C GLU A 63 29.52 -11.21 -7.08
N SER A 64 29.51 -12.29 -6.28
CA SER A 64 28.78 -12.28 -5.01
C SER A 64 29.46 -11.34 -4.01
N PRO A 65 28.77 -10.27 -3.56
CA PRO A 65 29.31 -9.39 -2.55
C PRO A 65 29.27 -10.07 -1.18
N ASP A 66 30.14 -9.63 -0.27
CA ASP A 66 30.16 -10.09 1.12
C ASP A 66 28.88 -9.61 1.85
N THR A 67 27.95 -10.54 2.06
CA THR A 67 26.65 -10.26 2.69
C THR A 67 26.79 -9.90 4.16
N ASP A 68 27.74 -10.51 4.86
CA ASP A 68 27.93 -10.30 6.30
C ASP A 68 28.52 -8.90 6.55
N ARG A 69 29.35 -8.40 5.64
CA ARG A 69 29.82 -7.01 5.68
C ARG A 69 28.74 -6.00 5.32
N ILE A 70 27.84 -6.32 4.38
CA ILE A 70 26.80 -5.38 3.92
C ILE A 70 25.63 -5.30 4.90
N PHE A 71 25.16 -6.45 5.39
CA PHE A 71 23.98 -6.54 6.25
C PHE A 71 24.31 -6.73 7.74
N GLY A 72 25.59 -6.93 8.05
CA GLY A 72 26.05 -7.29 9.40
C GLY A 72 25.92 -8.79 9.64
N ASP A 73 26.75 -9.31 10.55
CA ASP A 73 26.66 -10.69 11.00
C ASP A 73 25.36 -10.87 11.82
N TYR A 74 24.48 -11.74 11.32
CA TYR A 74 23.20 -12.07 11.97
C TYR A 74 23.38 -12.63 13.38
N ARG A 75 24.54 -13.23 13.68
CA ARG A 75 24.85 -13.80 15.00
C ARG A 75 25.12 -12.75 16.07
N ASN A 76 25.50 -11.54 15.66
CA ASN A 76 25.73 -10.41 16.58
C ASN A 76 24.49 -9.51 16.72
N GLN A 77 23.39 -9.86 16.03
CA GLN A 77 22.14 -9.12 16.15
C GLN A 77 21.38 -9.59 17.39
N LYS A 78 20.95 -8.63 18.20
CA LYS A 78 20.06 -8.89 19.33
C LYS A 78 18.84 -9.67 18.82
N ALA A 79 18.45 -10.72 19.56
CA ALA A 79 17.24 -11.47 19.26
C ALA A 79 16.04 -10.53 19.10
N ILE A 80 15.22 -10.79 18.09
CA ILE A 80 14.08 -9.95 17.75
C ILE A 80 13.10 -9.91 18.92
N ASP A 81 12.78 -8.71 19.40
CA ASP A 81 11.83 -8.53 20.49
C ASP A 81 10.46 -8.21 19.91
N LEU A 82 9.52 -9.14 20.10
CA LEU A 82 8.16 -8.97 19.61
C LEU A 82 7.41 -7.87 20.38
N ALA A 83 7.81 -7.58 21.63
CA ALA A 83 7.20 -6.49 22.40
C ALA A 83 7.59 -5.10 21.86
N ASP A 84 8.73 -4.98 21.17
CA ASP A 84 9.16 -3.73 20.52
C ASP A 84 8.52 -3.55 19.13
N ILE A 85 8.27 -4.65 18.42
CA ILE A 85 7.65 -4.63 17.09
C ILE A 85 6.14 -4.42 17.16
N PHE A 86 5.48 -5.09 18.10
CA PHE A 86 4.04 -5.01 18.25
C PHE A 86 3.67 -4.00 19.33
N THR A 87 2.67 -3.18 19.04
CA THR A 87 2.13 -2.23 20.02
C THR A 87 1.44 -2.90 21.21
N THR A 88 1.13 -4.20 21.12
CA THR A 88 0.48 -4.97 22.19
C THR A 88 1.49 -5.89 22.85
N ASP A 89 1.68 -5.77 24.16
CA ASP A 89 2.46 -6.74 24.90
C ASP A 89 1.62 -7.99 25.20
N LYS A 90 2.06 -9.14 24.67
CA LYS A 90 1.43 -10.44 24.91
C LYS A 90 2.42 -11.31 25.68
N SER A 91 1.95 -11.94 26.76
CA SER A 91 2.76 -12.90 27.53
C SER A 91 3.35 -14.04 26.69
N LEU A 92 2.74 -14.36 25.54
CA LEU A 92 3.24 -15.35 24.60
C LEU A 92 4.57 -14.96 23.94
N TYR A 93 4.87 -13.67 23.78
CA TYR A 93 6.12 -13.19 23.17
C TYR A 93 7.36 -13.62 23.96
N HIS A 94 7.19 -13.77 25.28
CA HIS A 94 8.24 -14.17 26.20
C HIS A 94 8.26 -15.68 26.47
N LYS A 95 7.18 -16.39 26.15
CA LYS A 95 7.06 -17.84 26.37
C LYS A 95 7.62 -18.59 25.17
N ARG A 96 8.79 -19.19 25.36
CA ARG A 96 9.46 -19.99 24.33
C ARG A 96 9.22 -21.49 24.57
N THR A 97 8.99 -22.24 23.51
CA THR A 97 8.93 -23.71 23.53
C THR A 97 10.16 -24.30 22.83
N SER A 98 10.24 -25.62 22.69
CA SER A 98 11.42 -26.30 22.10
C SER A 98 11.80 -25.81 20.69
N SER A 99 10.89 -25.19 19.94
CA SER A 99 11.19 -24.57 18.64
C SER A 99 12.12 -23.36 18.71
N ALA A 100 12.29 -22.77 19.90
CA ALA A 100 13.21 -21.67 20.13
C ALA A 100 14.62 -22.14 20.56
N ASN A 101 14.80 -23.43 20.79
CA ASN A 101 16.09 -24.00 21.18
C ASN A 101 16.79 -24.58 19.95
N TRP A 102 17.68 -23.78 19.35
CA TRP A 102 18.48 -24.20 18.20
C TRP A 102 19.80 -24.78 18.70
N SER A 103 20.02 -26.07 18.45
CA SER A 103 21.16 -26.85 18.98
C SER A 103 22.45 -26.74 18.17
N SER A 104 22.42 -26.08 17.02
CA SER A 104 23.60 -25.77 16.21
C SER A 104 24.15 -24.39 16.60
N ASP A 105 25.44 -24.13 16.32
CA ASP A 105 26.20 -22.88 16.53
C ASP A 105 25.62 -21.61 15.85
N GLU A 106 24.34 -21.63 15.46
CA GLU A 106 23.58 -20.58 14.78
C GLU A 106 22.78 -19.71 15.75
N SER A 107 22.90 -19.92 17.07
CA SER A 107 22.27 -19.03 18.03
C SER A 107 22.97 -17.67 18.03
N PRO A 108 22.23 -16.55 17.84
CA PRO A 108 22.81 -15.23 18.04
C PRO A 108 23.29 -15.11 19.49
N LYS A 109 24.51 -14.60 19.69
CA LYS A 109 25.17 -14.47 21.00
C LYS A 109 24.66 -13.29 21.79
#